data_AF-A0A7W1SKK6-F1
#
_entry.id   AF-A0A7W1SKK6-F1
#
_cell.length_a   1.000
_cell.length_b   1.000
_cell.length_c   1.000
_cell.angle_alpha   90.00
_cell.angle_beta   90.00
_cell.angle_gamma   90.00
#
_symmetry.space_group_name_H-M   'P 1'
#
loop_
_entity.id
_entity.type
_entity.pdbx_description
1 polymer ?
#
loop_
_entity_poly.entity_id
_entity_poly.type
_entity_poly.pdbx_seq_one_letter_code
_entity_poly.pdbx_strand_id
1 'polypeptide(L)'
;MQTRTVALAFSGGLDTSYCVPKLAEDGWSVQTVYVDTGGSGAAERAAIRRQAEAVGAVTHHEVDARERVYDRFVRYLIQGNVLRGEVYPLSVAAERTQQALTVVEVARGIGAEAVAHGSTGAGNDQIRFDVALRVLAPELAIVTPIRDAGIRRERAIAYLEERGLPVPTGAGSYSVNRGLWGTTWGGGWTHDTWAGPPAELIEPPGTAPASSEIVLGWERGLPVSLDDVPLGGPALVARLGEAAEAYGIGRGVHVGETALGIKGRIGFEAGAALILIGAHRELEKLVLTKWQTFWKDQLGRFYGDRLHEGHYFDPALRDIEALIASSQSRVTGDTRVRLAPGRFQVVGTRSPRSMMDPSIATYGEENRLWTGDEARAFARVSAVPSLLAARASEQFSGSGSEGADRW
;
A
#
# COMPACT_ATOMS: atom_id res chain seq x y z
N MET A 1 -22.29 -20.17 -33.89
CA MET A 1 -21.04 -20.30 -33.10
C MET A 1 -21.41 -20.02 -31.65
N GLN A 2 -20.95 -20.84 -30.71
CA GLN A 2 -21.17 -20.60 -29.29
C GLN A 2 -20.35 -19.37 -28.88
N THR A 3 -21.01 -18.30 -28.43
CA THR A 3 -20.33 -17.07 -28.04
C THR A 3 -19.59 -17.31 -26.73
N ARG A 4 -18.26 -17.23 -26.77
CA ARG A 4 -17.40 -17.45 -25.59
C ARG A 4 -17.44 -16.22 -24.69
N THR A 5 -17.59 -16.38 -23.38
CA THR A 5 -17.70 -15.25 -22.45
C THR A 5 -16.34 -14.89 -21.85
N VAL A 6 -16.01 -13.60 -21.80
CA VAL A 6 -14.81 -13.07 -21.12
C VAL A 6 -15.20 -12.04 -20.08
N ALA A 7 -14.62 -12.15 -18.88
CA ALA A 7 -14.70 -11.13 -17.84
C ALA A 7 -13.50 -10.18 -17.97
N LEU A 8 -13.75 -8.92 -18.34
CA LEU A 8 -12.71 -7.88 -18.45
C LEU A 8 -12.64 -7.06 -17.16
N ALA A 9 -11.49 -7.07 -16.50
CA ALA A 9 -11.15 -6.10 -15.47
C ALA A 9 -11.16 -4.69 -16.09
N PHE A 10 -12.11 -3.86 -15.69
CA PHE A 10 -12.46 -2.63 -16.40
C PHE A 10 -12.41 -1.41 -15.46
N SER A 11 -11.73 -0.35 -15.88
CA SER A 11 -11.60 0.90 -15.11
C SER A 11 -12.28 2.11 -15.76
N GLY A 12 -12.85 1.95 -16.95
CA GLY A 12 -13.35 3.08 -17.76
C GLY A 12 -12.25 3.90 -18.44
N GLY A 13 -10.98 3.59 -18.19
CA GLY A 13 -9.86 4.25 -18.86
C GLY A 13 -9.74 3.86 -20.34
N LEU A 14 -8.85 4.56 -21.05
CA LEU A 14 -8.61 4.36 -22.49
C LEU A 14 -8.31 2.89 -22.84
N ASP A 15 -7.34 2.29 -22.13
CA ASP A 15 -6.85 0.95 -22.44
C ASP A 15 -7.94 -0.11 -22.29
N THR A 16 -8.70 -0.07 -21.20
CA THR A 16 -9.83 -1.00 -21.00
C THR A 16 -11.02 -0.69 -21.91
N SER A 17 -11.22 0.57 -22.29
CA SER A 17 -12.24 0.97 -23.28
C SER A 17 -11.91 0.45 -24.69
N TYR A 18 -10.63 0.40 -25.06
CA TYR A 18 -10.15 -0.25 -26.28
C TYR A 18 -10.38 -1.77 -26.25
N CYS A 19 -10.13 -2.42 -25.10
CA CYS A 19 -10.25 -3.87 -24.98
C CYS A 19 -11.66 -4.41 -25.28
N VAL A 20 -12.72 -3.68 -24.93
CA VAL A 20 -14.10 -4.18 -25.09
C VAL A 20 -14.45 -4.47 -26.57
N PRO A 21 -14.45 -3.49 -27.49
CA PRO A 21 -14.71 -3.74 -28.90
C PRO A 21 -13.68 -4.66 -29.53
N LYS A 22 -12.40 -4.60 -29.12
CA LYS A 22 -11.36 -5.46 -29.67
C LYS A 22 -11.58 -6.94 -29.35
N LEU A 23 -11.96 -7.26 -28.11
CA LEU A 23 -12.29 -8.62 -27.69
C LEU A 23 -13.59 -9.10 -28.36
N ALA A 24 -14.56 -8.21 -28.57
CA ALA A 24 -15.77 -8.53 -29.33
C ALA A 24 -15.45 -8.91 -30.79
N GLU A 25 -14.55 -8.18 -31.46
CA GLU A 25 -14.03 -8.54 -32.79
C GLU A 25 -13.33 -9.91 -32.80
N ASP A 26 -12.69 -10.29 -31.69
CA ASP A 26 -12.04 -11.60 -31.52
C ASP A 26 -13.04 -12.73 -31.12
N GLY A 27 -14.34 -12.44 -31.16
CA GLY A 27 -15.42 -13.40 -30.97
C GLY A 27 -15.84 -13.62 -29.52
N TRP A 28 -15.51 -12.70 -28.61
CA TRP A 28 -15.91 -12.77 -27.21
C TRP A 28 -17.22 -12.01 -26.91
N SER A 29 -18.04 -12.57 -26.03
CA SER A 29 -19.07 -11.84 -25.28
C SER A 29 -18.39 -11.18 -24.09
N VAL A 30 -18.18 -9.86 -24.17
CA VAL A 30 -17.41 -9.12 -23.15
C VAL A 30 -18.34 -8.64 -22.05
N GLN A 31 -18.10 -9.12 -20.83
CA GLN A 31 -18.69 -8.57 -19.61
C GLN A 31 -17.60 -7.83 -18.84
N THR A 32 -17.88 -6.59 -18.45
CA THR A 32 -16.91 -5.75 -17.73
C THR A 32 -17.10 -5.89 -16.22
N VAL A 33 -16.00 -5.89 -15.48
CA VAL A 33 -15.99 -5.96 -14.03
C VAL A 33 -15.18 -4.78 -13.50
N TYR A 34 -15.88 -3.80 -12.94
CA TYR A 34 -15.30 -2.71 -12.17
C TYR A 34 -15.37 -3.06 -10.68
N VAL A 35 -14.24 -2.93 -10.00
CA VAL A 35 -14.10 -3.25 -8.59
C VAL A 35 -13.73 -1.97 -7.86
N ASP A 36 -14.67 -1.43 -7.09
CA ASP A 36 -14.46 -0.24 -6.27
C ASP A 36 -13.60 -0.60 -5.05
N THR A 37 -12.31 -0.27 -5.14
CA THR A 37 -11.34 -0.42 -4.05
C THR A 37 -11.21 0.85 -3.21
N GLY A 38 -12.13 1.82 -3.37
CA GLY A 38 -12.04 3.15 -2.82
C GLY A 38 -11.48 4.16 -3.82
N GLY A 39 -11.62 5.44 -3.51
CA GLY A 39 -11.06 6.51 -4.34
C GLY A 39 -11.99 7.10 -5.41
N SER A 40 -13.04 6.38 -5.81
CA SER A 40 -14.00 6.86 -6.81
C SER A 40 -15.34 7.28 -6.21
N GLY A 41 -15.79 8.49 -6.56
CA GLY A 41 -17.10 9.01 -6.19
C GLY A 41 -18.24 8.43 -7.04
N ALA A 42 -19.48 8.63 -6.61
CA ALA A 42 -20.66 8.12 -7.32
C ALA A 42 -20.75 8.60 -8.78
N ALA A 43 -20.36 9.85 -9.06
CA ALA A 43 -20.35 10.40 -10.41
C ALA A 43 -19.32 9.72 -11.33
N GLU A 44 -18.14 9.38 -10.80
CA GLU A 44 -17.09 8.68 -11.54
C GLU A 44 -17.49 7.24 -11.85
N ARG A 45 -18.03 6.51 -10.86
CA ARG A 45 -18.56 5.15 -11.09
C ARG A 45 -19.68 5.13 -12.12
N ALA A 46 -20.59 6.11 -12.08
CA ALA A 46 -21.62 6.27 -13.11
C ALA A 46 -21.02 6.57 -14.50
N ALA A 47 -19.91 7.30 -14.58
CA ALA A 47 -19.20 7.54 -15.84
C ALA A 47 -18.53 6.26 -16.38
N ILE A 48 -17.93 5.44 -15.50
CA ILE A 48 -17.35 4.13 -15.87
C ILE A 48 -18.42 3.21 -16.44
N ARG A 49 -19.61 3.15 -15.82
CA ARG A 49 -20.74 2.36 -16.32
C ARG A 49 -21.19 2.81 -17.71
N ARG A 50 -21.42 4.12 -17.89
CA ARG A 50 -21.79 4.69 -19.19
C ARG A 50 -20.74 4.41 -20.26
N GLN A 51 -19.46 4.48 -19.89
CA GLN A 51 -18.38 4.17 -20.80
C GLN A 51 -18.40 2.70 -21.21
N ALA A 52 -18.57 1.77 -20.27
CA ALA A 52 -18.68 0.33 -20.56
C ALA A 52 -19.82 0.02 -21.53
N GLU A 53 -21.00 0.60 -21.30
CA GLU A 53 -22.16 0.46 -22.19
C GLU A 53 -21.86 1.03 -23.59
N ALA A 54 -21.28 2.23 -23.65
CA ALA A 54 -21.02 2.91 -24.92
C ALA A 54 -19.95 2.23 -25.79
N VAL A 55 -18.97 1.54 -25.19
CA VAL A 55 -17.98 0.75 -25.94
C VAL A 55 -18.43 -0.68 -26.26
N GLY A 56 -19.69 -1.03 -25.93
CA GLY A 56 -20.32 -2.27 -26.35
C GLY A 56 -20.18 -3.45 -25.40
N ALA A 57 -19.98 -3.23 -24.10
CA ALA A 57 -20.00 -4.31 -23.11
C ALA A 57 -21.41 -4.91 -23.02
N VAL A 58 -21.51 -6.25 -22.95
CA VAL A 58 -22.79 -6.97 -22.84
C VAL A 58 -23.41 -6.77 -21.46
N THR A 59 -22.57 -6.71 -20.43
CA THR A 59 -22.98 -6.47 -19.04
C THR A 59 -21.86 -5.75 -18.31
N HIS A 60 -22.23 -4.85 -17.39
CA HIS A 60 -21.30 -4.16 -16.50
C HIS A 60 -21.57 -4.55 -15.06
N HIS A 61 -20.57 -5.15 -14.41
CA HIS A 61 -20.59 -5.54 -13.02
C HIS A 61 -19.79 -4.51 -12.21
N GLU A 62 -20.44 -3.91 -11.22
CA GLU A 62 -19.81 -3.01 -10.25
C GLU A 62 -19.81 -3.71 -8.90
N VAL A 63 -18.63 -3.96 -8.33
CA VAL A 63 -18.47 -4.64 -7.04
C VAL A 63 -17.74 -3.73 -6.06
N ASP A 64 -18.40 -3.40 -4.94
CA ASP A 64 -17.75 -2.72 -3.83
C ASP A 64 -16.86 -3.69 -3.06
N ALA A 65 -15.55 -3.42 -3.06
CA ALA A 65 -14.55 -4.24 -2.40
C ALA A 65 -13.81 -3.49 -1.28
N ARG A 66 -14.29 -2.32 -0.84
CA ARG A 66 -13.57 -1.48 0.14
C ARG A 66 -13.31 -2.20 1.46
N GLU A 67 -14.33 -2.86 2.02
CA GLU A 67 -14.19 -3.70 3.22
C GLU A 67 -13.22 -4.86 2.97
N ARG A 68 -13.32 -5.52 1.81
CA ARG A 68 -12.43 -6.64 1.45
C ARG A 68 -10.96 -6.18 1.34
N VAL A 69 -10.70 -4.99 0.77
CA VAL A 69 -9.36 -4.39 0.73
C VAL A 69 -8.85 -4.13 2.14
N TYR A 70 -9.71 -3.57 3.00
CA TYR A 70 -9.32 -3.24 4.35
C TYR A 70 -8.95 -4.48 5.18
N ASP A 71 -9.89 -5.43 5.22
CA ASP A 71 -9.78 -6.65 6.02
C ASP A 71 -8.68 -7.58 5.53
N ARG A 72 -8.43 -7.64 4.21
CA ARG A 72 -7.45 -8.57 3.66
C ARG A 72 -6.05 -8.00 3.65
N PHE A 73 -5.90 -6.68 3.50
CA PHE A 73 -4.59 -6.06 3.26
C PHE A 73 -4.30 -4.91 4.20
N VAL A 74 -5.13 -3.86 4.20
CA VAL A 74 -4.82 -2.60 4.90
C VAL A 74 -4.58 -2.82 6.38
N ARG A 75 -5.37 -3.66 7.05
CA ARG A 75 -5.15 -4.01 8.46
C ARG A 75 -3.73 -4.52 8.71
N TYR A 76 -3.16 -5.32 7.80
CA TYR A 76 -1.80 -5.85 7.93
C TYR A 76 -0.75 -4.85 7.49
N LEU A 77 -1.08 -3.93 6.58
CA LEU A 77 -0.21 -2.79 6.26
C LEU A 77 -0.05 -1.85 7.45
N ILE A 78 -1.13 -1.63 8.22
CA ILE A 78 -1.13 -0.89 9.49
C ILE A 78 -0.33 -1.66 10.54
N GLN A 79 -0.78 -2.87 10.89
CA GLN A 79 -0.18 -3.68 11.98
C GLN A 79 1.29 -4.04 11.69
N GLY A 80 1.64 -4.25 10.42
CA GLY A 80 3.00 -4.52 9.97
C GLY A 80 3.87 -3.27 9.83
N ASN A 81 3.30 -2.06 9.96
CA ASN A 81 3.95 -0.77 9.70
C ASN A 81 4.65 -0.70 8.33
N VAL A 82 3.96 -1.15 7.28
CA VAL A 82 4.57 -1.42 5.99
C VAL A 82 4.86 -0.13 5.23
N LEU A 83 6.15 0.19 5.06
CA LEU A 83 6.65 1.30 4.24
C LEU A 83 7.81 0.81 3.38
N ARG A 84 7.60 0.75 2.07
CA ARG A 84 8.62 0.34 1.11
C ARG A 84 9.65 1.46 0.94
N GLY A 85 10.93 1.08 1.03
CA GLY A 85 12.03 2.06 1.08
C GLY A 85 11.88 3.05 2.24
N GLU A 86 11.14 2.67 3.29
CA GLU A 86 10.82 3.51 4.46
C GLU A 86 9.97 4.76 4.14
N VAL A 87 9.41 4.84 2.92
CA VAL A 87 8.68 6.02 2.42
C VAL A 87 7.28 5.66 1.92
N TYR A 88 7.15 4.66 1.05
CA TYR A 88 5.92 4.42 0.28
C TYR A 88 5.01 3.35 0.93
N PRO A 89 3.74 3.64 1.23
CA PRO A 89 2.84 2.72 1.95
C PRO A 89 2.12 1.68 1.07
N LEU A 90 2.59 1.43 -0.16
CA LEU A 90 2.05 0.40 -1.07
C LEU A 90 0.61 0.60 -1.55
N SER A 91 0.19 1.84 -1.79
CA SER A 91 -1.20 2.20 -2.12
C SER A 91 -1.85 1.43 -3.29
N VAL A 92 -1.09 0.89 -4.25
CA VAL A 92 -1.67 0.20 -5.43
C VAL A 92 -1.69 -1.33 -5.32
N ALA A 93 -0.70 -1.95 -4.68
CA ALA A 93 -0.45 -3.39 -4.83
C ALA A 93 -1.54 -4.27 -4.20
N ALA A 94 -2.00 -3.89 -3.02
CA ALA A 94 -3.11 -4.54 -2.32
C ALA A 94 -4.40 -4.52 -3.16
N GLU A 95 -4.70 -3.36 -3.73
CA GLU A 95 -5.92 -3.12 -4.49
C GLU A 95 -5.94 -3.94 -5.78
N ARG A 96 -4.82 -4.01 -6.51
CA ARG A 96 -4.69 -4.87 -7.70
C ARG A 96 -4.90 -6.35 -7.38
N THR A 97 -4.39 -6.81 -6.24
CA THR A 97 -4.61 -8.18 -5.78
C THR A 97 -6.09 -8.43 -5.47
N GLN A 98 -6.76 -7.48 -4.80
CA GLN A 98 -8.21 -7.58 -4.55
C GLN A 98 -9.03 -7.53 -5.83
N GLN A 99 -8.65 -6.70 -6.80
CA GLN A 99 -9.30 -6.61 -8.10
C GLN A 99 -9.23 -7.95 -8.82
N ALA A 100 -8.06 -8.60 -8.87
CA ALA A 100 -7.91 -9.93 -9.46
C ALA A 100 -8.80 -10.98 -8.77
N LEU A 101 -8.82 -11.00 -7.43
CA LEU A 101 -9.70 -11.88 -6.64
C LEU A 101 -11.19 -11.70 -7.01
N THR A 102 -11.66 -10.46 -7.03
CA THR A 102 -13.06 -10.14 -7.33
C THR A 102 -13.40 -10.42 -8.80
N VAL A 103 -12.51 -10.13 -9.74
CA VAL A 103 -12.72 -10.44 -11.17
C VAL A 103 -12.86 -11.94 -11.39
N VAL A 104 -12.05 -12.77 -10.71
CA VAL A 104 -12.16 -14.24 -10.77
C VAL A 104 -13.51 -14.72 -10.20
N GLU A 105 -13.94 -14.16 -9.07
CA GLU A 105 -15.25 -14.49 -8.47
C GLU A 105 -16.40 -14.22 -9.44
N VAL A 106 -16.41 -13.03 -10.06
CA VAL A 106 -17.42 -12.67 -11.06
C VAL A 106 -17.31 -13.55 -12.31
N ALA A 107 -16.10 -13.78 -12.82
CA ALA A 107 -15.84 -14.62 -13.99
C ALA A 107 -16.43 -16.02 -13.82
N ARG A 108 -16.22 -16.65 -12.66
CA ARG A 108 -16.82 -17.95 -12.33
C ARG A 108 -18.34 -17.87 -12.22
N GLY A 109 -18.87 -16.83 -11.58
CA GLY A 109 -20.30 -16.62 -11.44
C GLY A 109 -21.05 -16.48 -12.77
N ILE A 110 -20.41 -15.89 -13.78
CA ILE A 110 -20.99 -15.71 -15.12
C ILE A 110 -20.63 -16.84 -16.11
N GLY A 111 -19.88 -17.86 -15.66
CA GLY A 111 -19.42 -18.95 -16.52
C GLY A 111 -18.47 -18.48 -17.63
N ALA A 112 -17.61 -17.49 -17.36
CA ALA A 112 -16.61 -17.03 -18.31
C ALA A 112 -15.57 -18.12 -18.60
N GLU A 113 -15.11 -18.18 -19.85
CA GLU A 113 -14.01 -19.07 -20.27
C GLU A 113 -12.65 -18.36 -20.16
N ALA A 114 -12.66 -17.03 -20.01
CA ALA A 114 -11.47 -16.20 -19.94
C ALA A 114 -11.65 -15.00 -19.01
N VAL A 115 -10.52 -14.51 -18.51
CA VAL A 115 -10.36 -13.23 -17.83
C VAL A 115 -9.42 -12.35 -18.63
N ALA A 116 -9.76 -11.07 -18.76
CA ALA A 116 -8.95 -10.10 -19.47
C ALA A 116 -8.59 -8.90 -18.60
N HIS A 117 -7.44 -8.27 -18.87
CA HIS A 117 -7.08 -6.98 -18.29
C HIS A 117 -6.31 -6.11 -19.28
N GLY A 118 -6.41 -4.79 -19.12
CA GLY A 118 -5.81 -3.79 -20.00
C GLY A 118 -4.41 -3.32 -19.58
N SER A 119 -3.67 -4.10 -18.79
CA SER A 119 -2.35 -3.67 -18.32
C SER A 119 -1.33 -3.63 -19.46
N THR A 120 -0.44 -2.64 -19.44
CA THR A 120 0.68 -2.55 -20.39
C THR A 120 1.78 -3.55 -20.06
N GLY A 121 2.65 -3.84 -21.04
CA GLY A 121 3.83 -4.68 -20.87
C GLY A 121 4.98 -4.05 -20.07
N ALA A 122 4.85 -2.80 -19.61
CA ALA A 122 5.94 -2.07 -18.95
C ALA A 122 5.78 -1.92 -17.43
N GLY A 123 4.57 -2.13 -16.89
CA GLY A 123 4.27 -1.90 -15.48
C GLY A 123 4.25 -3.17 -14.62
N ASN A 124 4.26 -3.00 -13.30
CA ASN A 124 4.07 -4.09 -12.33
C ASN A 124 2.67 -4.70 -12.35
N ASP A 125 1.66 -3.93 -12.77
CA ASP A 125 0.25 -4.36 -12.68
C ASP A 125 -0.03 -5.60 -13.53
N GLN A 126 0.64 -5.77 -14.67
CA GLN A 126 0.53 -7.00 -15.46
C GLN A 126 0.98 -8.23 -14.65
N ILE A 127 2.04 -8.10 -13.86
CA ILE A 127 2.60 -9.21 -13.08
C ILE A 127 1.66 -9.53 -11.93
N ARG A 128 1.13 -8.50 -11.25
CA ARG A 128 0.17 -8.66 -10.15
C ARG A 128 -1.11 -9.37 -10.61
N PHE A 129 -1.67 -8.97 -11.74
CA PHE A 129 -2.83 -9.64 -12.31
C PHE A 129 -2.48 -11.06 -12.77
N ASP A 130 -1.46 -11.24 -13.62
CA ASP A 130 -1.11 -12.58 -14.15
C ASP A 130 -0.82 -13.59 -13.05
N VAL A 131 -0.02 -13.23 -12.04
CA VAL A 131 0.30 -14.13 -10.91
C VAL A 131 -0.97 -14.49 -10.15
N ALA A 132 -1.80 -13.51 -9.82
CA ALA A 132 -3.05 -13.76 -9.11
C ALA A 132 -4.01 -14.65 -9.91
N LEU A 133 -4.23 -14.33 -11.19
CA LEU A 133 -5.14 -15.07 -12.07
C LEU A 133 -4.66 -16.52 -12.28
N ARG A 134 -3.35 -16.73 -12.49
CA ARG A 134 -2.76 -18.07 -12.65
C ARG A 134 -2.90 -18.94 -11.40
N VAL A 135 -2.79 -18.33 -10.22
CA VAL A 135 -2.94 -19.06 -8.96
C VAL A 135 -4.41 -19.34 -8.65
N LEU A 136 -5.27 -18.33 -8.83
CA LEU A 136 -6.66 -18.38 -8.38
C LEU A 136 -7.60 -19.09 -9.34
N ALA A 137 -7.35 -19.00 -10.64
CA ALA A 137 -8.20 -19.54 -11.70
C ALA A 137 -7.35 -20.11 -12.85
N PRO A 138 -6.53 -21.16 -12.60
CA PRO A 138 -5.70 -21.78 -13.64
C PRO A 138 -6.52 -22.38 -14.80
N GLU A 139 -7.81 -22.60 -14.61
CA GLU A 139 -8.75 -23.06 -15.62
C GLU A 139 -9.16 -21.99 -16.64
N LEU A 140 -9.04 -20.70 -16.29
CA LEU A 140 -9.46 -19.59 -17.16
C LEU A 140 -8.31 -19.13 -18.05
N ALA A 141 -8.61 -18.88 -19.33
CA ALA A 141 -7.64 -18.25 -20.21
C ALA A 141 -7.39 -16.79 -19.77
N ILE A 142 -6.13 -16.36 -19.73
CA ILE A 142 -5.75 -14.98 -19.45
C ILE A 142 -5.53 -14.27 -20.78
N VAL A 143 -6.26 -13.19 -21.03
CA VAL A 143 -6.22 -12.43 -22.29
C VAL A 143 -5.74 -11.00 -22.03
N THR A 144 -4.70 -10.57 -22.74
CA THR A 144 -4.03 -9.28 -22.48
C THR A 144 -3.83 -8.45 -23.74
N PRO A 145 -4.92 -7.90 -24.34
CA PRO A 145 -4.87 -7.30 -25.68
C PRO A 145 -3.85 -6.16 -25.81
N ILE A 146 -3.73 -5.33 -24.77
CA ILE A 146 -2.82 -4.17 -24.76
C ILE A 146 -1.36 -4.62 -24.76
N ARG A 147 -1.01 -5.53 -23.86
CA ARG A 147 0.34 -6.08 -23.74
C ARG A 147 0.75 -6.85 -24.99
N ASP A 148 -0.09 -7.79 -25.42
CA ASP A 148 0.29 -8.78 -26.43
C ASP A 148 0.41 -8.15 -27.82
N ALA A 149 -0.44 -7.16 -28.13
CA ALA A 149 -0.36 -6.41 -29.39
C ALA A 149 0.48 -5.13 -29.29
N GLY A 150 1.10 -4.84 -28.13
CA GLY A 150 1.91 -3.64 -27.93
C GLY A 150 1.17 -2.33 -28.21
N ILE A 151 -0.12 -2.28 -27.85
CA ILE A 151 -1.00 -1.15 -28.19
C ILE A 151 -0.52 0.11 -27.46
N ARG A 152 -0.22 1.14 -28.26
CA ARG A 152 0.10 2.47 -27.77
C ARG A 152 -1.15 3.31 -27.64
N ARG A 153 -1.06 4.35 -26.81
CA ARG A 153 -2.14 5.30 -26.54
C ARG A 153 -2.75 5.89 -27.81
N GLU A 154 -1.92 6.40 -28.70
CA GLU A 154 -2.36 7.06 -29.94
C GLU A 154 -3.13 6.10 -30.83
N ARG A 155 -2.71 4.82 -30.85
CA ARG A 155 -3.40 3.77 -31.60
C ARG A 155 -4.74 3.40 -30.97
N ALA A 156 -4.83 3.35 -29.64
CA ALA A 156 -6.08 3.08 -28.94
C ALA A 156 -7.12 4.20 -29.18
N ILE A 157 -6.68 5.47 -29.17
CA ILE A 157 -7.52 6.63 -29.49
C ILE A 157 -8.05 6.54 -30.92
N ALA A 158 -7.15 6.42 -31.90
CA ALA A 158 -7.53 6.33 -33.30
C ALA A 158 -8.50 5.16 -33.57
N TYR A 159 -8.26 4.01 -32.93
CA TYR A 159 -9.13 2.84 -33.06
C TYR A 159 -10.57 3.09 -32.60
N LEU A 160 -10.75 3.80 -31.48
CA LEU A 160 -12.07 4.15 -30.95
C LEU A 160 -12.76 5.20 -31.84
N GLU A 161 -12.01 6.22 -32.27
CA GLU A 161 -12.52 7.29 -33.14
C GLU A 161 -12.95 6.77 -34.51
N GLU A 162 -12.15 5.90 -35.15
CA GLU A 162 -12.45 5.24 -36.43
C GLU A 162 -13.78 4.45 -36.38
N ARG A 163 -14.20 4.03 -35.18
CA ARG A 163 -15.45 3.27 -34.93
C ARG A 163 -16.59 4.13 -34.37
N GLY A 164 -16.38 5.43 -34.23
CA GLY A 164 -17.37 6.34 -33.63
C GLY A 164 -17.64 6.04 -32.15
N LEU A 165 -16.71 5.40 -31.44
CA LEU A 165 -16.82 5.07 -30.02
C LEU A 165 -16.24 6.20 -29.15
N PRO A 166 -16.78 6.44 -27.94
CA PRO A 166 -16.31 7.51 -27.09
C PRO A 166 -14.90 7.24 -26.55
N VAL A 167 -14.03 8.25 -26.67
CA VAL A 167 -12.72 8.27 -26.03
C VAL A 167 -12.86 8.87 -24.63
N PRO A 168 -12.47 8.16 -23.55
CA PRO A 168 -12.57 8.68 -22.20
C PRO A 168 -11.82 10.00 -22.01
N THR A 169 -12.47 10.99 -21.40
CA THR A 169 -11.87 12.26 -20.98
C THR A 169 -10.81 12.04 -19.89
N GLY A 170 -9.82 12.93 -19.79
CA GLY A 170 -8.74 12.77 -18.81
C GLY A 170 -7.53 11.99 -19.34
N ALA A 171 -7.36 12.00 -20.67
CA ALA A 171 -6.17 11.52 -21.33
C ALA A 171 -4.92 12.41 -21.06
N GLY A 172 -4.71 12.88 -19.83
CA GLY A 172 -3.61 13.74 -19.43
C GLY A 172 -2.24 13.06 -19.47
N SER A 173 -1.20 13.82 -19.12
CA SER A 173 0.21 13.41 -19.13
C SER A 173 0.59 12.37 -18.05
N TYR A 174 -0.34 12.05 -17.14
CA TYR A 174 -0.07 11.20 -15.98
C TYR A 174 -1.05 10.02 -15.89
N SER A 175 -0.56 8.89 -15.41
CA SER A 175 -1.35 7.76 -14.94
C SER A 175 -1.57 7.91 -13.43
N VAL A 176 -2.82 8.10 -13.03
CA VAL A 176 -3.21 8.28 -11.62
C VAL A 176 -4.04 7.08 -11.18
N ASN A 177 -3.58 6.40 -10.13
CA ASN A 177 -4.27 5.27 -9.52
C ASN A 177 -4.69 5.67 -8.12
N ARG A 178 -5.99 5.90 -7.93
CA ARG A 178 -6.58 6.30 -6.65
C ARG A 178 -7.30 5.10 -6.04
N GLY A 179 -7.20 4.99 -4.73
CA GLY A 179 -7.70 3.86 -3.97
C GLY A 179 -7.98 4.21 -2.51
N LEU A 180 -8.43 3.22 -1.72
CA LEU A 180 -8.67 3.39 -0.28
C LEU A 180 -7.38 3.78 0.46
N TRP A 181 -6.25 3.18 0.10
CA TRP A 181 -4.99 3.32 0.86
C TRP A 181 -4.09 4.47 0.37
N GLY A 182 -4.48 5.13 -0.72
CA GLY A 182 -3.81 6.32 -1.25
C GLY A 182 -3.84 6.39 -2.77
N THR A 183 -3.16 7.41 -3.30
CA THR A 183 -3.04 7.70 -4.72
C THR A 183 -1.61 7.52 -5.17
N THR A 184 -1.39 6.99 -6.37
CA THR A 184 -0.08 6.90 -7.01
C THR A 184 -0.12 7.54 -8.40
N TRP A 185 0.92 8.31 -8.69
CA TRP A 185 1.13 9.06 -9.92
C TRP A 185 2.33 8.48 -10.69
N GLY A 186 2.13 8.17 -11.97
CA GLY A 186 3.16 7.74 -12.90
C GLY A 186 3.09 8.49 -14.23
N GLY A 187 4.13 8.39 -15.05
CA GLY A 187 4.26 9.14 -16.30
C GLY A 187 4.88 10.54 -16.12
N GLY A 188 5.18 11.19 -17.24
CA GLY A 188 5.75 12.54 -17.26
C GLY A 188 7.07 12.67 -16.48
N TRP A 189 7.09 13.54 -15.46
CA TRP A 189 8.27 13.86 -14.63
C TRP A 189 8.89 12.64 -13.94
N THR A 190 8.11 11.57 -13.75
CA THR A 190 8.60 10.34 -13.12
C THR A 190 9.62 9.59 -13.98
N HIS A 191 9.70 9.85 -15.29
CA HIS A 191 10.68 9.19 -16.17
C HIS A 191 12.08 9.83 -16.12
N ASP A 192 12.18 11.06 -15.61
CA ASP A 192 13.45 11.76 -15.40
C ASP A 192 13.86 11.58 -13.93
N THR A 193 15.14 11.36 -13.66
CA THR A 193 15.65 11.23 -12.29
C THR A 193 15.77 12.57 -11.56
N TRP A 194 15.83 13.68 -12.28
CA TRP A 194 16.06 15.02 -11.74
C TRP A 194 14.81 15.90 -11.71
N ALA A 195 13.88 15.73 -12.65
CA ALA A 195 12.66 16.53 -12.69
C ALA A 195 11.86 16.45 -11.37
N GLY A 196 11.41 17.60 -10.86
CA GLY A 196 10.56 17.67 -9.68
C GLY A 196 9.12 17.20 -9.97
N PRO A 197 8.37 16.74 -8.95
CA PRO A 197 6.93 16.55 -9.08
C PRO A 197 6.21 17.90 -9.31
N PRO A 198 4.98 17.88 -9.84
CA PRO A 198 4.20 19.09 -10.01
C PRO A 198 3.85 19.73 -8.65
N ALA A 199 3.55 21.03 -8.65
CA ALA A 199 3.38 21.81 -7.43
C ALA A 199 2.29 21.23 -6.50
N GLU A 200 1.24 20.62 -7.06
CA GLU A 200 0.17 20.00 -6.27
C GLU A 200 0.66 18.83 -5.40
N LEU A 201 1.79 18.20 -5.75
CA LEU A 201 2.43 17.14 -4.96
C LEU A 201 3.48 17.65 -3.98
N ILE A 202 3.83 18.95 -4.02
CA ILE A 202 4.86 19.55 -3.15
C ILE A 202 4.21 20.49 -2.12
N GLU A 203 3.35 21.38 -2.61
CA GLU A 203 2.83 22.48 -1.83
C GLU A 203 1.51 22.11 -1.14
N PRO A 204 1.36 22.38 0.17
CA PRO A 204 0.07 22.30 0.82
C PRO A 204 -0.95 23.22 0.12
N PRO A 205 -2.25 22.88 0.11
CA PRO A 205 -3.26 23.76 -0.44
C PRO A 205 -3.22 25.14 0.24
N GLY A 206 -3.40 26.23 -0.52
CA GLY A 206 -3.53 27.58 0.07
C GLY A 206 -4.73 27.72 1.02
N THR A 207 -5.69 26.78 0.92
CA THR A 207 -6.86 26.63 1.79
C THR A 207 -6.61 25.70 2.99
N ALA A 208 -5.35 25.29 3.24
CA ALA A 208 -5.04 24.37 4.32
C ALA A 208 -5.47 24.94 5.69
N PRO A 209 -6.11 24.13 6.55
CA PRO A 209 -6.56 24.61 7.85
C PRO A 209 -5.40 25.01 8.79
N ALA A 210 -5.72 25.76 9.83
CA ALA A 210 -4.81 25.98 10.96
C ALA A 210 -4.45 24.65 11.64
N SER A 211 -3.30 24.60 12.31
CA SER A 211 -2.86 23.39 13.01
C SER A 211 -3.90 22.95 14.04
N SER A 212 -4.17 21.66 14.09
CA SER A 212 -5.08 21.02 15.04
C SER A 212 -4.48 19.72 15.56
N GLU A 213 -5.03 19.19 16.65
CA GLU A 213 -4.70 17.86 17.14
C GLU A 213 -5.92 16.96 16.99
N ILE A 214 -5.68 15.73 16.56
CA ILE A 214 -6.67 14.65 16.52
C ILE A 214 -6.23 13.51 17.44
N VAL A 215 -7.17 12.70 17.91
CA VAL A 215 -6.92 11.49 18.69
C VAL A 215 -7.39 10.27 17.91
N LEU A 216 -6.49 9.32 17.69
CA LEU A 216 -6.81 8.00 17.14
C LEU A 216 -6.87 6.99 18.29
N GLY A 217 -8.01 6.31 18.43
CA GLY A 217 -8.15 5.18 19.36
C GLY A 217 -7.88 3.85 18.67
N TRP A 218 -7.25 2.95 19.40
CA TRP A 218 -6.72 1.68 18.89
C TRP A 218 -7.22 0.50 19.70
N GLU A 219 -7.62 -0.56 19.02
CA GLU A 219 -7.86 -1.88 19.60
C GLU A 219 -7.16 -2.94 18.79
N ARG A 220 -6.34 -3.77 19.46
CA ARG A 220 -5.52 -4.82 18.85
C ARG A 220 -4.80 -4.39 17.56
N GLY A 221 -4.18 -3.20 17.58
CA GLY A 221 -3.41 -2.65 16.47
C GLY A 221 -4.24 -2.03 15.35
N LEU A 222 -5.56 -1.98 15.48
CA LEU A 222 -6.45 -1.41 14.47
C LEU A 222 -7.09 -0.12 14.98
N PRO A 223 -7.24 0.90 14.13
CA PRO A 223 -7.88 2.14 14.52
C PRO A 223 -9.41 1.92 14.61
N VAL A 224 -9.98 2.29 15.75
CA VAL A 224 -11.40 2.07 16.09
C VAL A 224 -12.17 3.34 16.45
N SER A 225 -11.48 4.48 16.59
CA SER A 225 -12.10 5.78 16.77
C SER A 225 -11.22 6.92 16.26
N LEU A 226 -11.87 8.06 15.97
CA LEU A 226 -11.25 9.34 15.66
C LEU A 226 -11.94 10.43 16.50
N ASP A 227 -11.18 11.15 17.33
CA ASP A 227 -11.67 12.16 18.27
C ASP A 227 -12.82 11.64 19.17
N ASP A 228 -12.59 10.48 19.79
CA ASP A 228 -13.54 9.75 20.63
C ASP A 228 -14.83 9.30 19.93
N VAL A 229 -14.97 9.53 18.61
CA VAL A 229 -16.09 9.03 17.80
C VAL A 229 -15.77 7.62 17.29
N PRO A 230 -16.57 6.58 17.62
CA PRO A 230 -16.37 5.24 17.09
C PRO A 230 -16.43 5.23 15.56
N LEU A 231 -15.32 4.83 14.95
CA LEU A 231 -15.13 4.80 13.51
C LEU A 231 -13.97 3.86 13.20
N GLY A 232 -14.17 2.86 12.35
CA GLY A 232 -13.14 1.90 11.98
C GLY A 232 -13.16 1.59 10.49
N GLY A 233 -12.33 0.63 10.08
CA GLY A 233 -12.42 0.08 8.73
C GLY A 233 -12.10 1.11 7.64
N PRO A 234 -12.65 0.89 6.42
CA PRO A 234 -12.53 1.83 5.31
C PRO A 234 -13.03 3.25 5.63
N ALA A 235 -14.05 3.38 6.47
CA ALA A 235 -14.65 4.66 6.81
C ALA A 235 -13.68 5.57 7.58
N LEU A 236 -12.90 5.01 8.51
CA LEU A 236 -11.85 5.76 9.20
C LEU A 236 -10.75 6.19 8.24
N VAL A 237 -10.29 5.28 7.37
CA VAL A 237 -9.24 5.58 6.39
C VAL A 237 -9.67 6.71 5.45
N ALA A 238 -10.91 6.67 4.96
CA ALA A 238 -11.47 7.73 4.11
C ALA A 238 -11.56 9.07 4.85
N ARG A 239 -12.13 9.09 6.07
CA ARG A 239 -12.27 10.30 6.88
C ARG A 239 -10.93 10.96 7.21
N LEU A 240 -9.94 10.14 7.58
CA LEU A 240 -8.58 10.61 7.84
C LEU A 240 -7.88 11.05 6.55
N GLY A 241 -8.19 10.41 5.42
CA GLY A 241 -7.70 10.78 4.09
C GLY A 241 -8.17 12.17 3.68
N GLU A 242 -9.46 12.46 3.84
CA GLU A 242 -10.05 13.79 3.60
C GLU A 242 -9.38 14.88 4.47
N ALA A 243 -9.19 14.58 5.76
CA ALA A 243 -8.50 15.49 6.67
C ALA A 243 -7.05 15.72 6.21
N ALA A 244 -6.32 14.65 5.88
CA ALA A 244 -4.93 14.75 5.43
C ALA A 244 -4.80 15.51 4.11
N GLU A 245 -5.72 15.31 3.16
CA GLU A 245 -5.78 16.05 1.88
C GLU A 245 -5.97 17.55 2.10
N ALA A 246 -6.87 17.94 3.02
CA ALA A 246 -7.07 19.35 3.38
C ALA A 246 -5.79 20.01 3.92
N TYR A 247 -4.94 19.26 4.64
CA TYR A 247 -3.65 19.74 5.11
C TYR A 247 -2.51 19.56 4.09
N GLY A 248 -2.71 18.87 2.96
CA GLY A 248 -1.63 18.49 2.04
C GLY A 248 -0.64 17.47 2.62
N ILE A 249 -1.09 16.63 3.55
CA ILE A 249 -0.25 15.63 4.24
C ILE A 249 -0.13 14.35 3.42
N GLY A 250 1.07 13.77 3.43
CA GLY A 250 1.35 12.45 2.88
C GLY A 250 1.62 12.43 1.38
N ARG A 251 2.08 13.56 0.83
CA ARG A 251 2.56 13.68 -0.53
C ARG A 251 4.06 13.37 -0.58
N GLY A 252 4.50 12.66 -1.60
CA GLY A 252 5.90 12.28 -1.72
C GLY A 252 6.28 11.65 -3.04
N VAL A 253 7.57 11.34 -3.17
CA VAL A 253 8.16 10.64 -4.32
C VAL A 253 8.86 9.39 -3.81
N HIS A 254 8.76 8.30 -4.56
CA HIS A 254 9.46 7.06 -4.26
C HIS A 254 10.20 6.55 -5.50
N VAL A 255 11.46 6.18 -5.32
CA VAL A 255 12.23 5.41 -6.31
C VAL A 255 12.48 4.04 -5.71
N GLY A 256 12.06 2.99 -6.41
CA GLY A 256 12.24 1.62 -5.96
C GLY A 256 12.39 0.65 -7.12
N GLU A 257 12.62 -0.61 -6.79
CA GLU A 257 12.69 -1.68 -7.79
C GLU A 257 11.28 -2.16 -8.17
N THR A 258 11.09 -2.55 -9.42
CA THR A 258 9.89 -3.23 -9.90
C THR A 258 10.02 -4.73 -9.68
N ALA A 259 8.92 -5.47 -9.83
CA ALA A 259 8.93 -6.94 -9.78
C ALA A 259 9.80 -7.57 -10.89
N LEU A 260 10.14 -6.78 -11.92
CA LEU A 260 10.97 -7.19 -13.06
C LEU A 260 12.43 -6.71 -12.92
N GLY A 261 12.81 -6.15 -11.77
CA GLY A 261 14.20 -5.77 -11.46
C GLY A 261 14.68 -4.43 -12.01
N ILE A 262 13.83 -3.67 -12.73
CA ILE A 262 14.17 -2.30 -13.17
C ILE A 262 13.84 -1.29 -12.05
N LYS A 263 14.46 -0.10 -12.08
CA LYS A 263 14.04 1.01 -11.21
C LYS A 263 12.76 1.65 -11.76
N GLY A 264 11.85 2.00 -10.87
CA GLY A 264 10.67 2.81 -11.16
C GLY A 264 10.57 3.97 -10.17
N ARG A 265 10.08 5.11 -10.65
CA ARG A 265 9.82 6.31 -9.85
C ARG A 265 8.34 6.64 -9.91
N ILE A 266 7.77 7.03 -8.77
CA ILE A 266 6.36 7.41 -8.64
C ILE A 266 6.21 8.64 -7.75
N GLY A 267 5.15 9.41 -7.97
CA GLY A 267 4.59 10.29 -6.96
C GLY A 267 3.47 9.57 -6.20
N PHE A 268 3.18 9.98 -4.97
CA PHE A 268 2.05 9.42 -4.22
C PHE A 268 1.44 10.44 -3.25
N GLU A 269 0.18 10.17 -2.88
CA GLU A 269 -0.58 10.90 -1.86
C GLU A 269 -1.26 9.87 -0.95
N ALA A 270 -0.77 9.73 0.28
CA ALA A 270 -1.19 8.66 1.19
C ALA A 270 -1.24 9.14 2.65
N GLY A 271 -1.86 10.29 2.87
CA GLY A 271 -1.91 10.95 4.19
C GLY A 271 -2.47 10.07 5.31
N ALA A 272 -3.62 9.41 5.08
CA ALA A 272 -4.19 8.49 6.07
C ALA A 272 -3.23 7.35 6.41
N ALA A 273 -2.62 6.72 5.41
CA ALA A 273 -1.69 5.63 5.61
C ALA A 273 -0.46 6.04 6.45
N LEU A 274 0.17 7.17 6.11
CA LEU A 274 1.36 7.65 6.83
C LEU A 274 1.03 8.06 8.27
N ILE A 275 -0.11 8.74 8.49
CA ILE A 275 -0.56 9.10 9.83
C ILE A 275 -0.83 7.84 10.65
N LEU A 276 -1.58 6.88 10.12
CA LEU A 276 -1.90 5.63 10.80
C LEU A 276 -0.66 4.82 11.14
N ILE A 277 0.26 4.64 10.20
CA ILE A 277 1.52 3.91 10.44
C ILE A 277 2.39 4.63 11.47
N GLY A 278 2.52 5.96 11.38
CA GLY A 278 3.31 6.75 12.33
C GLY A 278 2.74 6.67 13.75
N ALA A 279 1.43 6.86 13.90
CA ALA A 279 0.73 6.76 15.16
C ALA A 279 0.78 5.34 15.75
N HIS A 280 0.49 4.33 14.94
CA HIS A 280 0.55 2.92 15.33
C HIS A 280 1.94 2.53 15.84
N ARG A 281 3.01 2.91 15.12
CA ARG A 281 4.40 2.68 15.54
C ARG A 281 4.70 3.26 16.93
N GLU A 282 4.24 4.47 17.23
CA GLU A 282 4.45 5.06 18.56
C GLU A 282 3.68 4.32 19.66
N LEU A 283 2.48 3.82 19.38
CA LEU A 283 1.75 2.97 20.31
C LEU A 283 2.48 1.65 20.57
N GLU A 284 3.00 1.01 19.53
CA GLU A 284 3.75 -0.24 19.67
C GLU A 284 4.99 -0.10 20.55
N LYS A 285 5.75 0.99 20.42
CA LYS A 285 6.92 1.26 21.27
C LYS A 285 6.56 1.31 22.76
N LEU A 286 5.33 1.69 23.09
CA LEU A 286 4.85 1.77 24.47
C LEU A 286 4.44 0.41 25.04
N VAL A 287 4.04 -0.56 24.20
CA VAL A 287 3.34 -1.80 24.65
C VAL A 287 4.02 -3.11 24.21
N LEU A 288 5.00 -3.04 23.32
CA LEU A 288 5.79 -4.17 22.83
C LEU A 288 7.22 -4.12 23.35
N THR A 289 7.81 -5.29 23.56
CA THR A 289 9.24 -5.39 23.88
C THR A 289 10.08 -5.09 22.64
N LYS A 290 11.34 -4.68 22.86
CA LYS A 290 12.33 -4.46 21.78
C LYS A 290 12.36 -5.59 20.74
N TRP A 291 12.36 -6.84 21.20
CA TRP A 291 12.50 -8.00 20.31
C TRP A 291 11.21 -8.36 19.56
N GLN A 292 10.05 -8.07 20.13
CA GLN A 292 8.78 -8.18 19.41
C GLN A 292 8.75 -7.19 18.24
N THR A 293 9.10 -5.92 18.48
CA THR A 293 9.16 -4.89 17.45
C THR A 293 10.20 -5.24 16.37
N PHE A 294 11.41 -5.62 16.77
CA PHE A 294 12.50 -5.97 15.85
C PHE A 294 12.13 -7.05 14.83
N TRP A 295 11.52 -8.15 15.28
CA TRP A 295 11.12 -9.23 14.37
C TRP A 295 9.88 -8.88 13.56
N LYS A 296 8.87 -8.25 14.19
CA LYS A 296 7.66 -7.83 13.48
C LYS A 296 7.98 -6.85 12.35
N ASP A 297 8.88 -5.89 12.56
CA ASP A 297 9.23 -4.89 11.54
C ASP A 297 9.98 -5.51 10.35
N GLN A 298 10.87 -6.48 10.60
CA GLN A 298 11.53 -7.21 9.50
C GLN A 298 10.52 -8.00 8.67
N LEU A 299 9.60 -8.71 9.33
CA LEU A 299 8.57 -9.48 8.64
C LEU A 299 7.56 -8.58 7.93
N GLY A 300 7.23 -7.41 8.50
CA GLY A 300 6.38 -6.41 7.87
C GLY A 300 7.01 -5.84 6.59
N ARG A 301 8.33 -5.58 6.61
CA ARG A 301 9.08 -5.17 5.40
C ARG A 301 9.00 -6.25 4.31
N PHE A 302 9.36 -7.49 4.65
CA PHE A 302 9.29 -8.60 3.71
C PHE A 302 7.88 -8.83 3.17
N TYR A 303 6.86 -8.82 4.04
CA TYR A 303 5.46 -8.94 3.66
C TYR A 303 5.05 -7.86 2.63
N GLY A 304 5.45 -6.62 2.88
CA GLY A 304 5.22 -5.50 1.97
C GLY A 304 5.86 -5.70 0.60
N ASP A 305 7.12 -6.14 0.56
CA ASP A 305 7.82 -6.39 -0.71
C ASP A 305 7.15 -7.51 -1.51
N ARG A 306 6.80 -8.63 -0.86
CA ARG A 306 6.09 -9.74 -1.53
C ARG A 306 4.72 -9.32 -2.05
N LEU A 307 3.98 -8.50 -1.30
CA LEU A 307 2.71 -7.95 -1.74
C LEU A 307 2.91 -7.00 -2.93
N HIS A 308 3.93 -6.13 -2.89
CA HIS A 308 4.27 -5.22 -3.98
C HIS A 308 4.54 -5.96 -5.30
N GLU A 309 5.23 -7.09 -5.20
CA GLU A 309 5.67 -7.93 -6.32
C GLU A 309 4.56 -8.87 -6.83
N GLY A 310 3.38 -8.88 -6.21
CA GLY A 310 2.22 -9.67 -6.68
C GLY A 310 2.18 -11.11 -6.15
N HIS A 311 2.97 -11.44 -5.13
CA HIS A 311 3.08 -12.79 -4.61
C HIS A 311 2.33 -13.00 -3.28
N TYR A 312 1.17 -12.35 -3.15
CA TYR A 312 0.36 -12.42 -1.94
C TYR A 312 -0.06 -13.85 -1.54
N PHE A 313 -0.21 -14.75 -2.53
CA PHE A 313 -0.68 -16.12 -2.35
C PHE A 313 0.39 -17.10 -1.87
N ASP A 314 1.63 -16.65 -1.68
CA ASP A 314 2.65 -17.48 -1.04
C ASP A 314 2.25 -17.79 0.41
N PRO A 315 2.21 -19.06 0.84
CA PRO A 315 1.81 -19.45 2.19
C PRO A 315 2.59 -18.75 3.30
N ALA A 316 3.85 -18.37 3.05
CA ALA A 316 4.66 -17.64 4.02
C ALA A 316 4.02 -16.32 4.46
N LEU A 317 3.22 -15.66 3.60
CA LEU A 317 2.49 -14.45 4.01
C LEU A 317 1.39 -14.75 5.03
N ARG A 318 0.75 -15.93 5.00
CA ARG A 318 -0.23 -16.34 6.02
C ARG A 318 0.44 -16.52 7.38
N ASP A 319 1.61 -17.14 7.38
CA ASP A 319 2.40 -17.35 8.61
C ASP A 319 2.88 -16.01 9.20
N ILE A 320 3.30 -15.08 8.35
CA ILE A 320 3.69 -13.73 8.76
C ILE A 320 2.49 -12.97 9.31
N GLU A 321 1.33 -13.03 8.65
CA GLU A 321 0.11 -12.40 9.15
C GLU A 321 -0.32 -12.95 10.52
N ALA A 322 -0.13 -14.24 10.78
CA ALA A 322 -0.40 -14.85 12.08
C ALA A 322 0.53 -14.28 13.17
N LEU A 323 1.83 -14.13 12.87
CA LEU A 323 2.77 -13.48 13.78
C LEU A 323 2.43 -12.01 14.00
N ILE A 324 2.13 -11.27 12.94
CA ILE A 324 1.69 -9.87 13.03
C ILE A 324 0.46 -9.80 13.92
N ALA A 325 -0.61 -10.55 13.65
CA ALA A 325 -1.83 -10.55 14.45
C ALA A 325 -1.58 -10.89 15.93
N SER A 326 -0.70 -11.86 16.22
CA SER A 326 -0.29 -12.22 17.58
C SER A 326 0.39 -11.06 18.31
N SER A 327 1.31 -10.35 17.63
CA SER A 327 2.01 -9.19 18.18
C SER A 327 1.06 -8.07 18.60
N GLN A 328 -0.11 -7.97 17.97
CA GLN A 328 -1.07 -6.89 18.20
C GLN A 328 -1.96 -7.08 19.43
N SER A 329 -1.88 -8.23 20.11
CA SER A 329 -2.75 -8.57 21.25
C SER A 329 -2.80 -7.55 22.40
N ARG A 330 -1.79 -6.68 22.54
CA ARG A 330 -1.72 -5.61 23.56
C ARG A 330 -1.69 -4.20 22.98
N VAL A 331 -1.76 -4.05 21.66
CA VAL A 331 -1.68 -2.74 20.99
C VAL A 331 -3.06 -2.08 21.07
N THR A 332 -3.37 -1.49 22.21
CA THR A 332 -4.67 -0.90 22.53
C THR A 332 -4.45 0.36 23.36
N GLY A 333 -5.11 1.45 23.03
CA GLY A 333 -4.86 2.77 23.63
C GLY A 333 -5.15 3.89 22.66
N ASP A 334 -4.60 5.07 22.92
CA ASP A 334 -4.81 6.26 22.10
C ASP A 334 -3.49 6.88 21.69
N THR A 335 -3.48 7.48 20.50
CA THR A 335 -2.37 8.30 20.00
C THR A 335 -2.89 9.65 19.57
N ARG A 336 -2.26 10.72 20.04
CA ARG A 336 -2.58 12.09 19.66
C ARG A 336 -1.65 12.54 18.55
N VAL A 337 -2.22 13.07 17.46
CA VAL A 337 -1.48 13.50 16.28
C VAL A 337 -1.80 14.96 16.00
N ARG A 338 -0.76 15.78 15.91
CA ARG A 338 -0.87 17.17 15.45
C ARG A 338 -0.79 17.21 13.93
N LEU A 339 -1.80 17.80 13.30
CA LEU A 339 -1.85 18.08 11.86
C LEU A 339 -1.50 19.55 11.64
N ALA A 340 -0.67 19.81 10.64
CA ALA A 340 -0.32 21.15 10.18
C ALA A 340 -0.16 21.12 8.65
N PRO A 341 -0.24 22.28 7.96
CA PRO A 341 -0.02 22.32 6.51
C PRO A 341 1.28 21.61 6.11
N GLY A 342 1.16 20.56 5.30
CA GLY A 342 2.26 19.74 4.78
C GLY A 342 2.90 18.75 5.76
N ARG A 343 2.49 18.69 7.03
CA ARG A 343 3.13 17.78 8.01
C ARG A 343 2.19 17.27 9.10
N PHE A 344 2.50 16.10 9.63
CA PHE A 344 1.93 15.60 10.87
C PHE A 344 3.02 15.29 11.89
N GLN A 345 2.66 15.24 13.16
CA GLN A 345 3.54 14.83 14.24
C GLN A 345 2.73 14.03 15.26
N VAL A 346 3.21 12.85 15.64
CA VAL A 346 2.66 12.15 16.80
C VAL A 346 3.18 12.86 18.05
N VAL A 347 2.27 13.38 18.88
CA VAL A 347 2.61 14.23 20.03
C VAL A 347 2.39 13.55 21.37
N GLY A 348 1.75 12.38 21.39
CA GLY A 348 1.60 11.60 22.61
C GLY A 348 0.87 10.28 22.38
N THR A 349 1.11 9.34 23.28
CA THR A 349 0.50 8.01 23.28
C THR A 349 0.15 7.63 24.72
N ARG A 350 -0.99 6.98 24.92
CA ARG A 350 -1.36 6.36 26.19
C ARG A 350 -1.95 4.98 25.97
N SER A 351 -1.74 4.07 26.91
CA SER A 351 -2.27 2.72 26.83
C SER A 351 -2.52 2.13 28.22
N PRO A 352 -3.62 1.39 28.44
CA PRO A 352 -3.79 0.57 29.64
C PRO A 352 -2.83 -0.63 29.68
N ARG A 353 -2.06 -0.87 28.61
CA ARG A 353 -1.05 -1.94 28.48
C ARG A 353 0.37 -1.36 28.37
N SER A 354 0.56 -0.12 28.83
CA SER A 354 1.86 0.55 28.82
C SER A 354 2.91 -0.26 29.58
N MET A 355 4.07 -0.45 28.95
CA MET A 355 5.29 -0.95 29.59
C MET A 355 6.09 0.17 30.25
N MET A 356 5.76 1.44 29.97
CA MET A 356 6.26 2.58 30.72
C MET A 356 5.38 2.76 31.96
N ASP A 357 5.93 2.43 33.12
CA ASP A 357 5.27 2.51 34.42
C ASP A 357 6.11 3.35 35.41
N PRO A 358 5.74 4.63 35.61
CA PRO A 358 6.44 5.52 36.53
C PRO A 358 6.41 5.07 38.00
N SER A 359 5.51 4.14 38.38
CA SER A 359 5.49 3.59 39.74
C SER A 359 6.65 2.61 40.00
N ILE A 360 7.27 2.13 38.91
CA ILE A 360 8.37 1.15 38.90
C ILE A 360 9.70 1.83 38.57
N ALA A 361 9.76 2.59 37.48
CA ALA A 361 10.97 3.29 37.04
C ALA A 361 10.65 4.55 36.22
N THR A 362 11.41 5.60 36.48
CA THR A 362 11.40 6.87 35.71
C THR A 362 12.78 7.07 35.12
N TYR A 363 12.85 7.11 33.79
CA TYR A 363 14.12 7.23 33.07
C TYR A 363 14.92 8.45 33.53
N GLY A 364 16.18 8.23 33.92
CA GLY A 364 17.09 9.27 34.38
C GLY A 364 16.90 9.73 35.84
N GLU A 365 15.88 9.22 36.55
CA GLU A 365 15.54 9.68 37.91
C GLU A 365 15.53 8.52 38.92
N GLU A 366 14.59 7.59 38.80
CA GLU A 366 14.35 6.53 39.78
C GLU A 366 14.22 5.15 39.14
N ASN A 367 14.71 4.12 39.82
CA ASN A 367 14.53 2.73 39.41
C ASN A 367 14.36 1.82 40.63
N ARG A 368 13.33 0.95 40.58
CA ARG A 368 13.06 -0.05 41.63
C ARG A 368 13.28 -1.49 41.18
N LEU A 369 13.70 -1.71 39.93
CA LEU A 369 13.83 -3.04 39.34
C LEU A 369 15.19 -3.71 39.56
N TRP A 370 16.25 -2.92 39.80
CA TRP A 370 17.60 -3.43 39.98
C TRP A 370 18.44 -2.46 40.81
N THR A 371 19.46 -3.00 41.45
CA THR A 371 20.48 -2.25 42.19
C THR A 371 21.62 -1.78 41.27
N GLY A 372 22.43 -0.85 41.77
CA GLY A 372 23.62 -0.39 41.05
C GLY A 372 24.67 -1.49 40.84
N ASP A 373 24.77 -2.45 41.76
CA ASP A 373 25.68 -3.59 41.63
C ASP A 373 25.25 -4.56 40.52
N GLU A 374 23.96 -4.87 40.44
CA GLU A 374 23.40 -5.71 39.37
C GLU A 374 23.59 -5.05 37.99
N ALA A 375 23.36 -3.74 37.88
CA ALA A 375 23.60 -3.01 36.64
C ALA A 375 25.08 -3.05 36.21
N ARG A 376 26.02 -2.87 37.16
CA ARG A 376 27.46 -3.00 36.91
C ARG A 376 27.85 -4.41 36.46
N ALA A 377 27.31 -5.43 37.14
CA ALA A 377 27.56 -6.83 36.81
C ALA A 377 27.03 -7.18 35.42
N PHE A 378 25.79 -6.75 35.11
CA PHE A 378 25.20 -6.91 33.78
C PHE A 378 26.05 -6.25 32.71
N ALA A 379 26.44 -4.98 32.89
CA ALA A 379 27.29 -4.26 31.93
C ALA A 379 28.61 -5.00 31.66
N ARG A 380 29.27 -5.51 32.72
CA ARG A 380 30.50 -6.29 32.59
C ARG A 380 30.30 -7.56 31.76
N VAL A 381 29.23 -8.31 32.02
CA VAL A 381 28.94 -9.57 31.31
C VAL A 381 28.49 -9.31 29.87
N SER A 382 27.63 -8.33 29.64
CA SER A 382 27.15 -7.96 28.29
C SER A 382 28.25 -7.48 27.37
N ALA A 383 29.33 -6.89 27.91
CA ALA A 383 30.48 -6.45 27.13
C ALA A 383 31.39 -7.61 26.67
N VAL A 384 31.27 -8.81 27.24
CA VAL A 384 32.21 -9.92 26.99
C VAL A 384 32.35 -10.27 25.50
N PRO A 385 31.27 -10.46 24.71
CA PRO A 385 31.43 -10.79 23.29
C PRO A 385 32.19 -9.70 22.49
N SER A 386 31.84 -8.43 22.68
CA SER A 386 32.52 -7.30 22.03
C SER A 386 33.96 -7.13 22.48
N LEU A 387 34.25 -7.38 23.76
CA LEU A 387 35.62 -7.36 24.30
C LEU A 387 36.50 -8.43 23.66
N LEU A 388 35.96 -9.64 23.45
CA LEU A 388 36.70 -10.73 22.79
C LEU A 388 36.94 -10.42 21.31
N ALA A 389 35.95 -9.87 20.61
CA ALA A 389 36.10 -9.44 19.22
C ALA A 389 37.20 -8.38 19.06
N ALA A 390 37.21 -7.36 19.93
CA ALA A 390 38.24 -6.32 19.92
C ALA A 390 39.64 -6.91 20.11
N ARG A 391 39.81 -7.83 21.06
CA ARG A 391 41.10 -8.51 21.32
C ARG A 391 41.56 -9.38 20.16
N ALA A 392 40.64 -10.08 19.50
CA ALA A 392 40.97 -10.88 18.33
C ALA A 392 41.50 -10.01 17.17
N SER A 393 40.94 -8.82 16.98
CA SER A 393 41.42 -7.85 15.99
C SER A 393 42.81 -7.29 16.34
N GLU A 394 43.09 -7.01 17.62
CA GLU A 394 44.42 -6.55 18.09
C GLU A 394 45.54 -7.58 17.88
N GLN A 395 45.21 -8.88 18.01
CA GLN A 395 46.18 -9.95 17.74
C GLN A 395 46.55 -10.05 16.26
N PHE A 396 45.69 -9.58 15.35
CA PHE A 396 45.92 -9.59 13.91
C PHE A 396 46.67 -8.33 13.41
N SER A 397 46.51 -7.18 14.06
CA SER A 397 47.22 -5.93 13.72
C SER A 397 48.65 -5.84 14.29
N GLY A 398 49.07 -6.81 15.11
CA GLY A 398 50.44 -6.98 15.59
C GLY A 398 51.49 -7.33 14.52
N SER A 399 51.12 -7.40 13.24
CA SER A 399 52.05 -7.45 12.10
C SER A 399 51.88 -6.23 11.18
N GLY A 400 52.34 -5.06 11.63
CA GLY A 400 52.82 -4.02 10.71
C GLY A 400 51.90 -2.87 10.30
N SER A 401 50.86 -2.51 11.07
CA SER A 401 50.24 -1.19 10.89
C SER A 401 49.85 -0.54 12.22
N GLU A 402 50.72 0.35 12.70
CA GLU A 402 50.35 1.33 13.72
C GLU A 402 49.28 2.27 13.15
N GLY A 403 48.19 2.44 13.89
CA GLY A 403 47.19 3.47 13.62
C GLY A 403 46.13 3.06 12.60
N ALA A 404 45.21 2.18 13.00
CA ALA A 404 43.88 2.17 12.42
C ALA A 404 42.90 2.46 13.57
N ASP A 405 42.03 3.43 13.31
CA ASP A 405 41.13 4.08 14.26
C ASP A 405 40.51 3.09 15.26
N ARG A 406 40.52 3.48 16.54
CA ARG A 406 39.55 2.91 17.46
C ARG A 406 38.19 3.33 16.92
N TRP A 407 37.46 2.35 16.40
CA TRP A 407 36.11 2.34 15.80
C TRP A 407 36.07 2.24 14.29
#